data_AF-A0A1I7XQ64-F1
#
_entry.id   AF-A0A1I7XQ64-F1
#
_cell.length_a   1.000
_cell.length_b   1.000
_cell.length_c   1.000
_cell.angle_alpha   90.00
_cell.angle_beta   90.00
_cell.angle_gamma   90.00
#
_symmetry.space_group_name_H-M   'P 1'
#
loop_
_entity.id
_entity.type
_entity.pdbx_description
1 polymer ?
#
loop_
_entity_poly.entity_id
_entity_poly.type
_entity_poly.pdbx_seq_one_letter_code
_entity_poly.pdbx_strand_id
1 'polypeptide(L)'
;MASTQTSCPLEIMKIPVPRCDAVNERTAWIDGSFVYSTMEPWVATQRSFKNGTLEEGPMKGYPPFNNPHIPLNNPPPPQIHRLMNPDRLFILGDSRVNENPGLLSFGLVLYRWHNIQAHRYQKLNPDWTDEEVFQAARRWVIAALQKIILYDFVPALLGEKVEDAIPKYTKYKPHVPPGISHAFAAAAFRFPHSIVECTGHSTGILSRRNHSRDGQPDLRGR
;
A
#
# COMPACT_ATOMS: atom_id res chain seq x y z
N MET A 1 16.31 26.17 12.96
CA MET A 1 17.72 25.78 12.78
C MET A 1 18.19 25.14 14.06
N ALA A 2 18.35 23.81 14.05
CA ALA A 2 19.13 23.08 15.05
C ALA A 2 19.73 21.87 14.32
N SER A 3 20.96 22.07 13.87
CA SER A 3 21.84 21.04 13.34
C SER A 3 22.13 20.03 14.45
N THR A 4 21.86 18.76 14.21
CA THR A 4 22.45 17.67 15.00
C THR A 4 23.38 16.89 14.07
N GLN A 5 24.64 17.33 14.07
CA GLN A 5 25.76 16.54 13.59
C GLN A 5 25.85 15.26 14.44
N THR A 6 25.65 14.10 13.83
CA THR A 6 26.13 12.84 14.39
C THR A 6 27.65 12.82 14.24
N SER A 7 28.36 13.23 15.28
CA SER A 7 29.80 13.04 15.40
C SER A 7 30.11 11.54 15.52
N CYS A 8 30.95 11.02 14.62
CA CYS A 8 31.53 9.68 14.73
C CYS A 8 32.78 9.79 15.62
N PRO A 9 32.85 9.14 16.79
CA PRO A 9 34.01 9.29 17.66
C PRO A 9 35.19 8.44 17.19
N LEU A 10 36.31 9.14 17.01
CA LEU A 10 37.72 8.75 17.16
C LEU A 10 38.11 7.27 17.00
N GLU A 11 38.95 7.10 15.99
CA GLU A 11 39.71 5.94 15.55
C GLU A 11 40.72 5.44 16.61
N ILE A 12 40.26 4.63 17.59
CA ILE A 12 41.14 3.84 18.47
C ILE A 12 40.57 2.43 18.69
N MET A 13 40.42 1.68 17.60
CA MET A 13 40.48 0.21 17.53
C MET A 13 40.13 -0.16 16.09
N LYS A 14 41.06 -0.77 15.35
CA LYS A 14 40.75 -1.42 14.06
C LYS A 14 39.95 -2.71 14.30
N ILE A 15 38.80 -2.60 14.96
CA ILE A 15 37.72 -3.56 14.79
C ILE A 15 37.10 -3.16 13.45
N PRO A 16 36.98 -4.05 12.46
CA PRO A 16 36.21 -3.75 11.27
C PRO A 16 34.78 -3.50 11.75
N VAL A 17 34.39 -2.22 11.85
CA VAL A 17 32.97 -1.87 11.89
C VAL A 17 32.37 -2.46 10.62
N PRO A 18 31.40 -3.37 10.71
CA PRO A 18 30.70 -3.82 9.51
C PRO A 18 30.19 -2.56 8.80
N ARG A 19 30.31 -2.54 7.47
CA ARG A 19 29.77 -1.44 6.66
C ARG A 19 28.34 -1.15 7.13
N CYS A 20 28.04 0.11 7.43
CA CYS A 20 26.71 0.54 7.82
C CYS A 20 25.79 0.49 6.58
N ASP A 21 25.33 -0.70 6.23
CA ASP A 21 24.39 -0.93 5.15
C ASP A 21 22.96 -0.82 5.69
N ALA A 22 22.08 -0.13 4.95
CA ALA A 22 20.69 0.00 5.35
C ALA A 22 19.94 -1.35 5.25
N VAL A 23 19.13 -1.67 6.26
CA VAL A 23 18.36 -2.92 6.32
C VAL A 23 17.01 -2.74 5.63
N ASN A 24 16.63 -3.70 4.78
CA ASN A 24 15.27 -3.78 4.24
C ASN A 24 14.38 -4.55 5.21
N GLU A 25 13.41 -3.86 5.82
CA GLU A 25 12.43 -4.46 6.74
C GLU A 25 11.25 -5.14 6.01
N ARG A 26 11.28 -5.19 4.67
CA ARG A 26 10.26 -5.80 3.82
C ARG A 26 10.87 -6.83 2.87
N THR A 27 10.03 -7.61 2.21
CA THR A 27 10.49 -8.46 1.11
C THR A 27 10.93 -7.57 -0.06
N ALA A 28 11.99 -7.97 -0.77
CA ALA A 28 12.44 -7.26 -1.97
C ALA A 28 11.58 -7.59 -3.21
N TRP A 29 10.73 -8.60 -3.09
CA TRP A 29 9.88 -9.10 -4.16
C TRP A 29 8.62 -8.26 -4.33
N ILE A 30 8.08 -8.20 -5.55
CA ILE A 30 6.73 -7.69 -5.80
C ILE A 30 5.74 -8.84 -5.51
N ASP A 31 5.55 -9.14 -4.23
CA ASP A 31 4.80 -10.32 -3.73
C ASP A 31 3.51 -9.94 -2.99
N GLY A 32 3.12 -8.67 -3.07
CA GLY A 32 1.93 -8.17 -2.37
C GLY A 32 2.06 -8.17 -0.85
N SER A 33 3.28 -8.18 -0.29
CA SER A 33 3.53 -8.12 1.16
C SER A 33 2.88 -6.92 1.86
N PHE A 34 2.54 -5.84 1.16
CA PHE A 34 1.77 -4.76 1.77
C PHE A 34 0.29 -5.13 2.05
N VAL A 35 -0.24 -6.15 1.37
CA VAL A 35 -1.56 -6.76 1.66
C VAL A 35 -1.38 -7.96 2.58
N TYR A 36 -0.45 -8.86 2.25
CA TYR A 36 -0.25 -10.15 2.92
C TYR A 36 0.92 -10.19 3.90
N SER A 37 1.35 -9.05 4.41
CA SER A 37 2.50 -8.93 5.34
C SER A 37 3.81 -9.57 4.85
N THR A 38 4.84 -9.45 5.68
CA THR A 38 6.09 -10.22 5.57
C THR A 38 6.19 -11.31 6.62
N MET A 39 5.20 -11.41 7.51
CA MET A 39 5.16 -12.34 8.63
C MET A 39 3.89 -13.19 8.56
N GLU A 40 4.03 -14.51 8.45
CA GLU A 40 2.89 -15.44 8.43
C GLU A 40 1.96 -15.31 9.66
N PRO A 41 2.45 -15.09 10.90
CA PRO A 41 1.56 -14.82 12.03
C PRO A 41 0.68 -13.59 11.84
N TRP A 42 1.19 -12.52 11.20
CA TRP A 42 0.39 -11.34 10.89
C TRP A 42 -0.66 -11.68 9.84
N VAL A 43 -0.32 -12.39 8.77
CA VAL A 43 -1.31 -12.84 7.78
C VAL A 43 -2.41 -13.68 8.42
N ALA A 44 -2.05 -14.58 9.32
CA ALA A 44 -3.01 -15.42 10.04
C ALA A 44 -4.05 -14.58 10.79
N THR A 45 -3.65 -13.46 11.42
CA THR A 45 -4.61 -12.55 12.09
C THR A 45 -5.56 -11.84 11.13
N GLN A 46 -5.23 -11.79 9.83
CA GLN A 46 -6.06 -11.16 8.79
C GLN A 46 -6.98 -12.16 8.08
N ARG A 47 -6.80 -13.46 8.29
CA ARG A 47 -7.57 -14.50 7.60
C ARG A 47 -8.84 -14.83 8.38
N SER A 48 -9.91 -15.10 7.63
CA SER A 48 -11.15 -15.62 8.21
C SER A 48 -11.07 -17.13 8.49
N PHE A 49 -10.12 -17.80 7.83
CA PHE A 49 -10.02 -19.27 7.74
C PHE A 49 -11.32 -19.94 7.27
N LYS A 50 -12.11 -19.21 6.47
CA LYS A 50 -13.33 -19.69 5.84
C LYS A 50 -13.33 -19.31 4.36
N ASN A 51 -13.51 -20.30 3.49
CA ASN A 51 -13.60 -20.13 2.03
C ASN A 51 -12.40 -19.37 1.41
N GLY A 52 -11.24 -19.44 2.04
CA GLY A 52 -10.00 -18.79 1.63
C GLY A 52 -10.03 -17.28 1.63
N THR A 53 -10.91 -16.64 2.42
CA THR A 53 -11.03 -15.18 2.45
C THR A 53 -10.17 -14.54 3.54
N LEU A 54 -9.91 -13.24 3.36
CA LEU A 54 -9.51 -12.37 4.44
C LEU A 54 -10.75 -11.98 5.27
N GLU A 55 -10.53 -11.71 6.56
CA GLU A 55 -11.57 -11.38 7.54
C GLU A 55 -12.21 -10.02 7.23
N GLU A 56 -13.53 -9.92 7.35
CA GLU A 56 -14.20 -8.63 7.23
C GLU A 56 -14.48 -8.04 8.61
N GLY A 57 -14.24 -6.74 8.75
CA GLY A 57 -14.57 -6.00 9.95
C GLY A 57 -16.08 -5.73 10.09
N PRO A 58 -16.46 -4.86 11.05
CA PRO A 58 -17.85 -4.47 11.24
C PRO A 58 -18.50 -3.82 10.00
N MET A 59 -17.67 -3.24 9.13
CA MET A 59 -18.10 -2.69 7.85
C MET A 59 -17.85 -3.71 6.74
N LYS A 60 -18.93 -4.16 6.09
CA LYS A 60 -18.88 -5.13 5.00
C LYS A 60 -17.88 -4.73 3.91
N GLY A 61 -16.99 -5.65 3.56
CA GLY A 61 -15.94 -5.44 2.56
C GLY A 61 -14.75 -4.59 3.03
N TYR A 62 -14.63 -4.29 4.32
CA TYR A 62 -13.45 -3.62 4.88
C TYR A 62 -12.72 -4.57 5.84
N PRO A 63 -11.39 -4.46 5.99
CA PRO A 63 -10.65 -5.21 6.99
C PRO A 63 -11.15 -4.92 8.41
N PRO A 64 -10.86 -5.79 9.38
CA PRO A 64 -11.07 -5.49 10.78
C PRO A 64 -10.19 -4.32 11.24
N PHE A 65 -10.67 -3.66 12.28
CA PHE A 65 -9.89 -2.71 13.07
C PHE A 65 -8.83 -3.43 13.92
N ASN A 66 -7.82 -2.70 14.41
CA ASN A 66 -6.65 -3.23 15.11
C ASN A 66 -6.90 -3.77 16.53
N ASN A 67 -8.01 -4.49 16.74
CA ASN A 67 -8.33 -5.17 18.01
C ASN A 67 -7.28 -6.22 18.46
N PRO A 68 -6.57 -6.93 17.56
CA PRO A 68 -5.46 -7.83 17.95
C PRO A 68 -4.18 -7.10 18.38
N HIS A 69 -4.17 -5.76 18.39
CA HIS A 69 -3.02 -4.93 18.81
C HIS A 69 -1.73 -5.23 18.04
N ILE A 70 -1.85 -5.40 16.72
CA ILE A 70 -0.70 -5.54 15.83
C ILE A 70 0.10 -4.23 15.85
N PRO A 71 1.45 -4.28 15.82
CA PRO A 71 2.31 -3.10 15.86
C PRO A 71 2.23 -2.28 14.55
N LEU A 72 1.14 -1.55 14.38
CA LEU A 72 0.92 -0.59 13.29
C LEU A 72 1.61 0.75 13.61
N ASN A 73 2.06 1.45 12.56
CA ASN A 73 2.57 2.80 12.71
C ASN A 73 1.40 3.75 13.01
N ASN A 74 1.40 4.35 14.19
CA ASN A 74 0.34 5.25 14.66
C ASN A 74 0.93 6.61 15.11
N PRO A 75 1.50 7.40 14.20
CA PRO A 75 1.94 8.75 14.54
C PRO A 75 0.73 9.62 14.93
N PRO A 76 0.89 10.58 15.86
CA PRO A 76 -0.15 11.56 16.17
C PRO A 76 -0.69 12.23 14.90
N PRO A 77 -2.00 12.21 14.64
CA PRO A 77 -2.56 12.86 13.46
C PRO A 77 -2.20 14.35 13.45
N PRO A 78 -1.72 14.90 12.33
CA PRO A 78 -1.31 16.30 12.25
C PRO A 78 -2.40 17.29 12.65
N GLN A 79 -3.69 16.94 12.49
CA GLN A 79 -4.81 17.82 12.84
C GLN A 79 -5.13 17.84 14.34
N ILE A 80 -4.81 16.75 15.06
CA ILE A 80 -5.21 16.57 16.47
C ILE A 80 -4.01 16.77 17.40
N HIS A 81 -2.78 16.61 16.89
CA HIS A 81 -1.52 16.77 17.63
C HIS A 81 -1.43 15.95 18.93
N ARG A 82 -2.12 14.82 18.99
CA ARG A 82 -2.10 13.88 20.12
C ARG A 82 -2.11 12.45 19.62
N LEU A 83 -1.49 11.56 20.39
CA LEU A 83 -1.54 10.13 20.11
C LEU A 83 -2.97 9.64 20.27
N MET A 84 -3.50 8.98 19.24
CA MET A 84 -4.82 8.36 19.28
C MET A 84 -4.69 6.87 19.55
N ASN A 85 -5.76 6.22 20.01
CA ASN A 85 -5.77 4.76 20.17
C ASN A 85 -5.53 4.09 18.80
N PRO A 86 -4.52 3.19 18.64
CA PRO A 86 -4.26 2.45 17.41
C PRO A 86 -5.40 1.53 16.97
N ASP A 87 -6.33 1.17 17.85
CA ASP A 87 -7.48 0.32 17.53
C ASP A 87 -8.34 0.90 16.40
N ARG A 88 -8.30 2.21 16.18
CA ARG A 88 -9.00 2.89 15.08
C ARG A 88 -8.47 2.54 13.67
N LEU A 89 -7.28 1.94 13.58
CA LEU A 89 -6.59 1.68 12.32
C LEU A 89 -7.04 0.35 11.72
N PHE A 90 -7.11 0.29 10.39
CA PHE A 90 -7.38 -0.97 9.71
C PHE A 90 -6.15 -1.87 9.72
N ILE A 91 -6.37 -3.18 9.85
CA ILE A 91 -5.30 -4.17 9.74
C ILE A 91 -5.13 -4.58 8.28
N LEU A 92 -3.95 -4.31 7.72
CA LEU A 92 -3.48 -4.90 6.45
C LEU A 92 -2.02 -5.36 6.64
N GLY A 93 -1.37 -5.79 5.56
CA GLY A 93 -0.03 -6.39 5.60
C GLY A 93 1.11 -5.49 6.06
N ASP A 94 1.12 -4.21 5.69
CA ASP A 94 2.17 -3.25 6.08
C ASP A 94 1.73 -2.36 7.24
N SER A 95 2.62 -2.14 8.21
CA SER A 95 2.38 -1.28 9.37
C SER A 95 2.03 0.18 9.02
N ARG A 96 2.41 0.65 7.82
CA ARG A 96 2.22 2.04 7.35
C ARG A 96 0.99 2.24 6.47
N VAL A 97 0.19 1.21 6.22
CA VAL A 97 -0.95 1.29 5.30
C VAL A 97 -1.95 2.41 5.65
N ASN A 98 -2.02 2.80 6.93
CA ASN A 98 -2.90 3.85 7.43
C ASN A 98 -2.26 5.26 7.43
N GLU A 99 -1.08 5.45 6.84
CA GLU A 99 -0.36 6.72 6.84
C GLU A 99 -1.14 7.86 6.16
N ASN A 100 -1.82 7.56 5.06
CA ASN A 100 -2.68 8.51 4.36
C ASN A 100 -3.85 7.78 3.67
N PRO A 101 -4.97 8.48 3.40
CA PRO A 101 -6.16 7.86 2.83
C PRO A 101 -5.95 7.30 1.42
N GLY A 102 -5.01 7.84 0.64
CA GLY A 102 -4.69 7.33 -0.71
C GLY A 102 -4.05 5.94 -0.66
N LEU A 103 -3.02 5.79 0.17
CA LEU A 103 -2.36 4.49 0.41
C LEU A 103 -3.34 3.47 1.00
N LEU A 104 -4.13 3.89 2.00
CA LEU A 104 -5.15 3.04 2.59
C LEU A 104 -6.15 2.56 1.53
N SER A 105 -6.66 3.46 0.68
CA SER A 105 -7.61 3.11 -0.39
C SER A 105 -7.06 2.05 -1.34
N PHE A 106 -5.78 2.15 -1.71
CA PHE A 106 -5.13 1.14 -2.56
C PHE A 106 -5.07 -0.23 -1.87
N GLY A 107 -4.69 -0.26 -0.59
CA GLY A 107 -4.71 -1.49 0.22
C GLY A 107 -6.10 -2.10 0.31
N LEU A 108 -7.13 -1.28 0.58
CA LEU A 108 -8.53 -1.73 0.68
C LEU A 108 -9.06 -2.32 -0.62
N VAL A 109 -8.72 -1.73 -1.77
CA VAL A 109 -9.12 -2.27 -3.09
C VAL A 109 -8.58 -3.67 -3.29
N LEU A 110 -7.30 -3.89 -2.96
CA LEU A 110 -6.67 -5.20 -3.15
C LEU A 110 -7.12 -6.24 -2.11
N TYR A 111 -7.39 -5.80 -0.88
CA TYR A 111 -8.01 -6.63 0.15
C TYR A 111 -9.37 -7.18 -0.31
N ARG A 112 -10.23 -6.29 -0.83
CA ARG A 112 -11.53 -6.66 -1.40
C ARG A 112 -11.38 -7.54 -2.63
N TRP A 113 -10.39 -7.23 -3.48
CA TRP A 113 -10.13 -8.01 -4.68
C TRP A 113 -9.72 -9.44 -4.35
N HIS A 114 -8.95 -9.65 -3.29
CA HIS A 114 -8.64 -10.99 -2.78
C HIS A 114 -9.92 -11.76 -2.45
N ASN A 115 -10.82 -11.19 -1.65
CA ASN A 115 -12.07 -11.87 -1.28
C ASN A 115 -12.94 -12.19 -2.50
N ILE A 116 -13.00 -11.27 -3.48
CA ILE A 116 -13.69 -11.52 -4.76
C ILE A 116 -13.06 -12.72 -5.49
N GLN A 117 -11.74 -12.83 -5.55
CA GLN A 117 -11.08 -13.98 -6.17
C GLN A 117 -11.27 -15.27 -5.37
N ALA A 118 -11.17 -15.23 -4.05
CA ALA A 118 -11.41 -16.38 -3.18
C ALA A 118 -12.81 -16.96 -3.42
N HIS A 119 -13.85 -16.13 -3.44
CA HIS A 119 -15.21 -16.57 -3.78
C HIS A 119 -15.32 -17.17 -5.20
N ARG A 120 -14.61 -16.61 -6.18
CA ARG A 120 -14.58 -17.17 -7.54
C ARG A 120 -13.91 -18.54 -7.57
N TYR A 121 -12.76 -18.69 -6.92
CA TYR A 121 -12.04 -19.96 -6.84
C TYR A 121 -12.82 -21.02 -6.09
N GLN A 122 -13.46 -20.68 -4.96
CA GLN A 122 -14.33 -21.60 -4.22
C GLN A 122 -15.52 -22.05 -5.06
N LYS A 123 -16.15 -21.13 -5.83
CA LYS A 123 -17.28 -21.48 -6.71
C LYS A 123 -16.85 -22.43 -7.84
N LEU A 124 -15.66 -22.22 -8.39
CA LEU A 124 -15.12 -23.05 -9.47
C LEU A 124 -14.59 -24.40 -8.97
N ASN A 125 -14.11 -24.46 -7.72
CA ASN A 125 -13.54 -25.64 -7.09
C ASN A 125 -14.18 -25.86 -5.72
N PRO A 126 -15.41 -26.40 -5.65
CA PRO A 126 -16.14 -26.57 -4.39
C PRO A 126 -15.42 -27.45 -3.36
N ASP A 127 -14.60 -28.40 -3.83
CA ASP A 127 -13.88 -29.37 -3.00
C ASP A 127 -12.55 -28.83 -2.44
N TRP A 128 -12.12 -27.63 -2.84
CA TRP A 128 -10.88 -27.05 -2.31
C TRP A 128 -11.04 -26.62 -0.85
N THR A 129 -9.97 -26.86 -0.11
CA THR A 129 -9.80 -26.40 1.27
C THR A 129 -9.63 -24.87 1.33
N ASP A 130 -9.85 -24.30 2.51
CA ASP A 130 -9.60 -22.87 2.78
C ASP A 130 -8.20 -22.42 2.33
N GLU A 131 -7.19 -23.22 2.62
CA GLU A 131 -5.79 -22.91 2.29
C GLU A 131 -5.56 -22.89 0.78
N GLU A 132 -6.09 -23.88 0.04
CA GLU A 132 -5.95 -23.95 -1.41
C GLU A 132 -6.59 -22.74 -2.10
N VAL A 133 -7.78 -22.34 -1.63
CA VAL A 133 -8.51 -21.16 -2.14
C VAL A 133 -7.76 -19.88 -1.80
N PHE A 134 -7.30 -19.73 -0.56
CA PHE A 134 -6.54 -18.55 -0.11
C PHE A 134 -5.27 -18.37 -0.94
N GLN A 135 -4.49 -19.43 -1.12
CA GLN A 135 -3.24 -19.37 -1.90
C GLN A 135 -3.51 -19.13 -3.38
N ALA A 136 -4.58 -19.69 -3.96
CA ALA A 136 -4.96 -19.40 -5.34
C ALA A 136 -5.35 -17.93 -5.54
N ALA A 137 -6.19 -17.39 -4.64
CA ALA A 137 -6.56 -15.98 -4.65
C ALA A 137 -5.34 -15.07 -4.44
N ARG A 138 -4.47 -15.39 -3.47
CA ARG A 138 -3.21 -14.68 -3.21
C ARG A 138 -2.32 -14.65 -4.46
N ARG A 139 -2.07 -15.80 -5.10
CA ARG A 139 -1.29 -15.90 -6.35
C ARG A 139 -1.86 -15.02 -7.45
N TRP A 140 -3.18 -15.01 -7.64
CA TRP A 140 -3.82 -14.19 -8.66
C TRP A 140 -3.64 -12.69 -8.40
N VAL A 141 -3.88 -12.24 -7.17
CA VAL A 141 -3.72 -10.83 -6.79
C VAL A 141 -2.26 -10.39 -6.96
N ILE A 142 -1.30 -11.23 -6.57
CA ILE A 142 0.13 -10.94 -6.76
C ILE A 142 0.48 -10.82 -8.24
N ALA A 143 0.01 -11.74 -9.08
CA ALA A 143 0.26 -11.69 -10.52
C ALA A 143 -0.35 -10.43 -11.16
N ALA A 144 -1.58 -10.07 -10.77
CA ALA A 144 -2.22 -8.84 -11.23
C ALA A 144 -1.43 -7.59 -10.81
N LEU A 145 -0.96 -7.56 -9.56
CA LEU A 145 -0.14 -6.46 -9.04
C LEU A 145 1.19 -6.34 -9.80
N GLN A 146 1.89 -7.45 -10.04
CA GLN A 146 3.13 -7.47 -10.83
C GLN A 146 2.90 -6.95 -12.25
N LYS A 147 1.81 -7.37 -12.90
CA LYS A 147 1.42 -6.88 -14.23
C LYS A 147 1.19 -5.37 -14.20
N ILE A 148 0.36 -4.89 -13.27
CA ILE A 148 0.03 -3.46 -13.16
C ILE A 148 1.29 -2.64 -12.95
N ILE A 149 2.19 -3.08 -12.07
CA ILE A 149 3.43 -2.33 -11.79
C ILE A 149 4.34 -2.31 -13.03
N LEU A 150 4.64 -3.48 -13.61
CA LEU A 150 5.66 -3.58 -14.66
C LEU A 150 5.18 -3.11 -16.02
N TYR A 151 3.92 -3.40 -16.37
CA TYR A 151 3.43 -3.17 -17.74
C TYR A 151 2.48 -1.99 -17.88
N ASP A 152 1.96 -1.45 -16.77
CA ASP A 152 1.10 -0.25 -16.82
C ASP A 152 1.79 0.94 -16.15
N PHE A 153 2.21 0.79 -14.88
CA PHE A 153 2.71 1.90 -14.07
C PHE A 153 4.12 2.36 -14.46
N VAL A 154 5.10 1.45 -14.57
CA VAL A 154 6.49 1.82 -14.92
C VAL A 154 6.59 2.51 -16.28
N PRO A 155 5.97 1.99 -17.37
CA PRO A 155 6.00 2.66 -18.67
C PRO A 155 5.33 4.05 -18.62
N ALA A 156 4.18 4.16 -17.95
CA ALA A 156 3.50 5.45 -17.78
C ALA A 156 4.33 6.46 -16.96
N LEU A 157 5.06 5.98 -15.95
CA LEU A 157 5.95 6.80 -15.13
C LEU A 157 7.14 7.33 -15.93
N LEU A 158 7.72 6.51 -16.80
CA LEU A 158 8.85 6.88 -17.66
C LEU A 158 8.43 7.69 -18.91
N GLY A 159 7.13 7.68 -19.25
CA GLY A 159 6.63 8.29 -20.49
C GLY A 159 7.03 7.51 -21.74
N GLU A 160 7.30 6.21 -21.59
CA GLU A 160 7.82 5.33 -22.64
C GLU A 160 6.79 4.25 -23.01
N LYS A 161 6.95 3.65 -24.18
CA LYS A 161 6.19 2.44 -24.53
C LYS A 161 6.68 1.27 -23.69
N VAL A 162 5.83 0.27 -23.52
CA VAL A 162 6.14 -0.90 -22.70
C VAL A 162 7.42 -1.61 -23.17
N GLU A 163 7.61 -1.72 -24.48
CA GLU A 163 8.76 -2.39 -25.10
C GLU A 163 10.09 -1.65 -24.88
N ASP A 164 10.02 -0.32 -24.73
CA ASP A 164 11.17 0.55 -24.49
C ASP A 164 11.49 0.61 -22.99
N ALA A 165 10.46 0.69 -22.14
CA ALA A 165 10.58 0.79 -20.69
C ALA A 165 11.03 -0.52 -20.03
N ILE A 166 10.45 -1.66 -20.44
CA ILE A 166 10.73 -2.97 -19.84
C ILE A 166 11.06 -3.99 -20.94
N PRO A 167 12.31 -4.51 -20.96
CA PRO A 167 12.67 -5.58 -21.88
C PRO A 167 11.76 -6.80 -21.74
N LYS A 168 11.40 -7.41 -22.87
CA LYS A 168 10.57 -8.62 -22.89
C LYS A 168 11.15 -9.69 -21.97
N TYR A 169 10.33 -10.17 -21.03
CA TYR A 169 10.72 -11.24 -20.13
C TYR A 169 11.00 -12.53 -20.92
N THR A 170 12.14 -13.16 -20.64
CA THR A 170 12.57 -14.39 -21.34
C THR A 170 12.54 -15.60 -20.42
N LYS A 171 13.16 -15.50 -19.25
CA LYS A 171 13.23 -16.57 -18.27
C LYS A 171 13.62 -16.05 -16.89
N TYR A 172 13.35 -16.87 -15.88
CA TYR A 172 13.83 -16.63 -14.53
C TYR A 172 15.35 -16.79 -14.47
N LYS A 173 16.03 -15.89 -13.74
CA LYS A 173 17.49 -15.89 -13.58
C LYS A 173 17.83 -16.06 -12.09
N PRO A 174 18.15 -17.28 -11.61
CA PRO A 174 18.35 -17.55 -10.18
C PRO A 174 19.59 -16.85 -9.59
N HIS A 175 20.54 -16.46 -10.43
CA HIS A 175 21.80 -15.82 -10.00
C HIS A 175 21.75 -14.28 -10.02
N VAL A 176 20.61 -13.68 -10.33
CA VAL A 176 20.44 -12.22 -10.24
C VAL A 176 19.99 -11.87 -8.83
N PRO A 177 20.76 -11.08 -8.06
CA PRO A 177 20.36 -10.70 -6.72
C PRO A 177 19.11 -9.80 -6.79
N PRO A 178 18.01 -10.16 -6.09
CA PRO A 178 16.75 -9.40 -6.12
C PRO A 178 16.75 -8.22 -5.14
N GLY A 179 17.86 -7.94 -4.47
CA GLY A 179 17.95 -6.92 -3.42
C GLY A 179 17.67 -5.50 -3.94
N ILE A 180 17.03 -4.69 -3.10
CA ILE A 180 16.78 -3.28 -3.39
C ILE A 180 18.08 -2.50 -3.20
N SER A 181 18.51 -1.74 -4.21
CA SER A 181 19.70 -0.91 -4.10
C SER A 181 19.44 0.32 -3.21
N HIS A 182 20.48 0.80 -2.51
CA HIS A 182 20.38 2.01 -1.70
C HIS A 182 19.99 3.24 -2.53
N ALA A 183 20.48 3.35 -3.76
CA ALA A 183 20.11 4.42 -4.68
C ALA A 183 18.61 4.39 -5.02
N PHE A 184 18.04 3.20 -5.22
CA PHE A 184 16.60 3.07 -5.45
C PHE A 184 15.79 3.50 -4.22
N ALA A 185 16.16 3.02 -3.03
CA ALA A 185 15.46 3.32 -1.78
C ALA A 185 15.55 4.81 -1.38
N ALA A 186 16.71 5.45 -1.61
CA ALA A 186 16.95 6.82 -1.20
C ALA A 186 16.45 7.87 -2.21
N ALA A 187 16.54 7.59 -3.51
CA ALA A 187 16.25 8.56 -4.56
C ALA A 187 15.09 8.14 -5.46
N ALA A 188 15.23 7.05 -6.21
CA ALA A 188 14.27 6.72 -7.27
C ALA A 188 12.85 6.51 -6.73
N PHE A 189 12.69 5.75 -5.64
CA PHE A 189 11.38 5.47 -5.05
C PHE A 189 10.81 6.64 -4.23
N ARG A 190 11.54 7.76 -4.12
CA ARG A 190 11.05 9.01 -3.53
C ARG A 190 10.50 9.99 -4.57
N PHE A 191 10.71 9.74 -5.87
CA PHE A 191 10.12 10.52 -6.95
C PHE A 191 8.59 10.71 -6.78
N PRO A 192 7.79 9.71 -6.35
CA PRO A 192 6.36 9.92 -6.15
C PRO A 192 6.00 11.07 -5.19
N HIS A 193 6.91 11.48 -4.29
CA HIS A 193 6.69 12.63 -3.41
C HIS A 193 6.62 13.96 -4.18
N SER A 194 7.19 14.06 -5.39
CA SER A 194 7.11 15.27 -6.22
C SER A 194 5.83 15.38 -7.03
N ILE A 195 4.99 14.34 -7.05
CA ILE A 195 3.70 14.31 -7.78
C ILE A 195 2.49 14.24 -6.84
N VAL A 196 2.70 14.34 -5.52
CA VAL A 196 1.61 14.44 -4.54
C VAL A 196 0.95 15.81 -4.69
N GLU A 197 -0.33 15.82 -5.06
CA GLU A 197 -1.13 17.04 -5.10
C GLU A 197 -1.39 17.56 -3.67
N CYS A 198 -1.41 18.89 -3.51
CA CYS A 198 -1.69 19.54 -2.22
C CYS A 198 -3.13 19.33 -1.73
N THR A 199 -4.05 18.88 -2.59
CA THR A 199 -5.48 18.74 -2.28
C THR A 199 -6.00 17.37 -2.71
N GLY A 200 -6.55 16.61 -1.77
CA GLY A 200 -7.30 15.40 -2.12
C GLY A 200 -8.60 15.77 -2.84
N HIS A 201 -8.69 15.44 -4.13
CA HIS A 201 -9.94 15.58 -4.87
C HIS A 201 -10.93 14.48 -4.45
N SER A 202 -11.87 14.80 -3.56
CA SER A 202 -13.09 14.01 -3.40
C SER A 202 -14.09 14.53 -4.43
N THR A 203 -14.27 13.82 -5.54
CA THR A 203 -15.40 14.06 -6.44
C THR A 203 -16.67 13.56 -5.76
N GLY A 204 -17.17 14.33 -4.79
CA GLY A 204 -18.54 14.19 -4.36
C GLY A 204 -19.42 14.47 -5.56
N ILE A 205 -20.29 13.52 -5.92
CA ILE A 205 -21.48 13.81 -6.73
C ILE A 205 -22.36 14.71 -5.85
N LEU A 206 -21.99 15.98 -5.76
CA LEU A 206 -22.89 17.02 -5.28
C LEU A 206 -23.94 17.18 -6.38
N SER A 207 -25.06 16.51 -6.14
CA SER A 207 -26.34 16.84 -6.78
C SER A 207 -26.44 18.36 -6.82
N ARG A 208 -26.44 18.93 -8.03
CA ARG A 208 -26.66 20.36 -8.25
C ARG A 208 -28.03 20.69 -7.66
N ARG A 209 -28.07 21.18 -6.43
CA ARG A 209 -29.21 21.99 -5.98
C ARG A 209 -29.12 23.28 -6.79
N ASN A 210 -29.98 23.40 -7.80
CA ASN A 210 -30.29 24.68 -8.42
C ASN A 210 -30.75 25.62 -7.31
N HIS A 211 -29.90 26.55 -6.91
CA HIS A 211 -30.34 27.76 -6.25
C HIS A 211 -30.72 28.75 -7.35
N SER A 212 -32.01 28.76 -7.65
CA SER A 212 -32.70 29.88 -8.29
C SER A 212 -32.33 31.15 -7.51
N ARG A 213 -31.59 32.06 -8.14
CA ARG A 213 -31.44 33.42 -7.63
C ARG A 213 -32.69 34.18 -8.06
N ASP A 214 -33.72 34.10 -7.22
CA ASP A 214 -34.81 35.07 -7.25
C ASP A 214 -34.32 36.40 -6.67
N GLY A 215 -34.59 37.47 -7.42
CA GLY A 215 -34.89 38.79 -6.85
C GLY A 215 -33.69 39.65 -6.43
N GLN A 216 -33.18 40.45 -7.36
CA GLN A 216 -32.65 41.77 -7.00
C GLN A 216 -33.00 42.78 -8.12
N PRO A 217 -33.82 43.81 -7.84
CA PRO A 217 -34.23 44.77 -8.85
C PRO A 217 -33.10 45.75 -9.18
N ASP A 218 -32.89 45.95 -10.48
CA ASP A 218 -31.98 46.92 -11.06
C ASP A 218 -32.53 48.34 -10.91
N LEU A 219 -31.81 49.17 -10.16
CA LEU A 219 -32.05 50.60 -10.07
C LEU A 219 -30.91 51.34 -10.78
N ARG A 220 -31.08 51.59 -12.09
CA ARG A 220 -30.52 52.76 -12.79
C ARG A 220 -31.05 52.93 -14.23
N GLY A 221 -32.05 53.80 -14.37
CA GLY A 221 -32.14 54.82 -15.43
C GLY A 221 -32.49 54.43 -16.87
N ARG A 222 -33.77 54.60 -17.24
CA ARG A 222 -34.26 55.64 -18.17
C ARG A 222 -35.78 55.65 -18.20
#